data_AF-A0ABD2TC61-F1
#
_entry.id   AF-A0ABD2TC61-F1
#
_cell.length_a   1.000
_cell.length_b   1.000
_cell.length_c   1.000
_cell.angle_alpha   90.00
_cell.angle_beta   90.00
_cell.angle_gamma   90.00
#
_symmetry.space_group_name_H-M   'P 1'
#
loop_
_entity.id
_entity.type
_entity.pdbx_description
1 polymer ?
#
loop_
_entity_poly.entity_id
_entity_poly.type
_entity_poly.pdbx_seq_one_letter_code
_entity_poly.pdbx_strand_id
1 'polypeptide(L)'
;MTTSSPKYLEEDNLSEEGKKFLSNLPKEKGWLGSYAYNYQGFWVPQKFLQAVIAFQQQFQAQDSDIILVTTPKSGTTWLKSLLFALVNRVKHPTFEPNHPLLVENPHVLVPFLEHTLYFDGRTVDISTFTSPRLLATHVPFSSLPKSIQVSKTKLVYLCRNPRDTFISMWHFTNNLLLDQKDTDSIEEMFNLFCKGVSLYGPFWNHVLDYWKQSIEKPNKILFLMYEEIKKKPKIQLKRLAEFLECPFSIEEENSGVVDDILKMCSFENLSNLEVNRNEKFSTGEAYKVFFRRGEIGDWKNYFTIEMSDKLNHIIEEKFQGSGLKFSYV
;
A
#
# COMPACT_ATOMS: atom_id res chain seq x y z
N MET A 1 -28.63 -17.86 -9.08
CA MET A 1 -27.21 -18.28 -9.11
C MET A 1 -26.62 -17.90 -7.76
N THR A 2 -26.25 -18.87 -6.93
CA THR A 2 -25.58 -18.61 -5.66
C THR A 2 -24.22 -17.99 -5.97
N THR A 3 -24.10 -16.67 -5.78
CA THR A 3 -22.83 -15.97 -5.85
C THR A 3 -21.97 -16.49 -4.70
N SER A 4 -20.95 -17.30 -5.03
CA SER A 4 -19.90 -17.67 -4.08
C SER A 4 -19.31 -16.40 -3.46
N SER A 5 -18.97 -16.44 -2.17
CA SER A 5 -18.26 -15.34 -1.51
C SER A 5 -16.99 -14.99 -2.29
N PRO A 6 -16.57 -13.72 -2.36
CA PRO A 6 -15.27 -13.39 -2.94
C PRO A 6 -14.13 -14.11 -2.20
N LYS A 7 -13.12 -14.62 -2.93
CA LYS A 7 -12.02 -15.41 -2.35
C LYS A 7 -11.23 -14.68 -1.27
N TYR A 8 -11.20 -13.35 -1.31
CA TYR A 8 -10.53 -12.53 -0.30
C TYR A 8 -11.31 -12.40 1.03
N LEU A 9 -12.59 -12.81 1.06
CA LEU A 9 -13.45 -12.86 2.25
C LEU A 9 -13.68 -14.29 2.75
N GLU A 10 -13.29 -15.31 1.99
CA GLU A 10 -13.40 -16.70 2.40
C GLU A 10 -12.37 -17.03 3.51
N GLU A 11 -12.81 -17.73 4.55
CA GLU A 11 -11.90 -18.26 5.56
C GLU A 11 -11.19 -19.50 5.01
N ASP A 12 -9.86 -19.56 5.19
CA ASP A 12 -9.07 -20.71 4.75
C ASP A 12 -9.45 -21.98 5.54
N ASN A 13 -9.55 -23.09 4.83
CA ASN A 13 -9.55 -24.42 5.43
C ASN A 13 -8.13 -24.76 5.90
N LEU A 14 -7.79 -24.26 7.09
CA LEU A 14 -6.48 -24.49 7.72
C LEU A 14 -6.29 -25.94 8.15
N SER A 15 -5.05 -26.43 8.07
CA SER A 15 -4.64 -27.66 8.74
C SER A 15 -4.79 -27.52 10.26
N GLU A 16 -4.78 -28.64 11.00
CA GLU A 16 -4.85 -28.61 12.46
C GLU A 16 -3.67 -27.83 13.08
N GLU A 17 -2.47 -27.92 12.51
CA GLU A 17 -1.33 -27.11 12.92
C GLU A 17 -1.58 -25.62 12.66
N GLY A 18 -2.20 -25.27 11.52
CA GLY A 18 -2.55 -23.89 11.19
C GLY A 18 -3.58 -23.30 12.15
N LYS A 19 -4.61 -24.08 12.53
CA LYS A 19 -5.59 -23.68 13.55
C LYS A 19 -4.95 -23.47 14.90
N LYS A 20 -4.08 -24.40 15.32
CA LYS A 20 -3.33 -24.31 16.59
C LYS A 20 -2.37 -23.11 16.60
N PHE A 21 -1.76 -22.79 15.47
CA PHE A 21 -0.91 -21.61 15.34
C PHE A 21 -1.72 -20.33 15.54
N LEU A 22 -2.85 -20.18 14.84
CA LEU A 22 -3.73 -19.01 15.01
C LEU A 22 -4.31 -18.88 16.41
N SER A 23 -4.66 -19.99 17.08
CA SER A 23 -5.20 -19.94 18.44
C SER A 23 -4.23 -19.37 19.47
N ASN A 24 -2.93 -19.36 19.16
CA ASN A 24 -1.89 -18.80 20.04
C ASN A 24 -1.65 -17.30 19.79
N LEU A 25 -2.22 -16.72 18.74
CA LEU A 25 -2.06 -15.29 18.44
C LEU A 25 -3.21 -14.50 19.08
N PRO A 26 -2.92 -13.31 19.65
CA PRO A 26 -3.97 -12.38 20.02
C PRO A 26 -4.86 -12.08 18.81
N LYS A 27 -6.18 -12.07 18.99
CA LYS A 27 -7.14 -11.75 17.95
C LYS A 27 -8.10 -10.67 18.39
N GLU A 28 -8.53 -9.85 17.45
CA GLU A 28 -9.49 -8.76 17.62
C GLU A 28 -10.47 -8.77 16.44
N LYS A 29 -11.53 -7.97 16.52
CA LYS A 29 -12.44 -7.75 15.38
C LYS A 29 -11.64 -7.27 14.16
N GLY A 30 -11.87 -7.94 13.03
CA GLY A 30 -11.20 -7.64 11.76
C GLY A 30 -11.79 -6.42 11.04
N TRP A 31 -10.97 -5.78 10.21
CA TRP A 31 -11.42 -4.79 9.22
C TRP A 31 -11.89 -5.44 7.92
N LEU A 32 -11.45 -6.68 7.70
CA LEU A 32 -11.81 -7.55 6.59
C LEU A 32 -11.93 -8.96 7.18
N GLY A 33 -13.06 -9.62 6.95
CA GLY A 33 -13.38 -10.88 7.62
C GLY A 33 -13.65 -10.71 9.13
N SER A 34 -13.92 -11.82 9.83
CA SER A 34 -14.36 -11.76 11.23
C SER A 34 -13.26 -11.33 12.21
N TYR A 35 -12.02 -11.74 11.99
CA TYR A 35 -10.92 -11.51 12.92
C TYR A 35 -9.63 -11.04 12.23
N ALA A 36 -8.92 -10.16 12.92
CA ALA A 36 -7.51 -9.87 12.65
C ALA A 36 -6.65 -10.49 13.76
N TYR A 37 -5.49 -11.01 13.39
CA TYR A 37 -4.55 -11.66 14.29
C TYR A 37 -3.30 -10.80 14.43
N ASN A 38 -2.82 -10.64 15.66
CA ASN A 38 -1.55 -9.96 15.94
C ASN A 38 -0.39 -10.94 15.69
N TYR A 39 0.36 -10.70 14.63
CA TYR A 39 1.55 -11.45 14.27
C TYR A 39 2.76 -10.53 14.28
N GLN A 40 3.79 -10.85 15.07
CA GLN A 40 5.02 -10.05 15.17
C GLN A 40 4.77 -8.56 15.47
N GLY A 41 3.71 -8.24 16.21
CA GLY A 41 3.39 -6.86 16.61
C GLY A 41 2.51 -6.07 15.63
N PHE A 42 2.04 -6.68 14.54
CA PHE A 42 1.08 -6.05 13.63
C PHE A 42 -0.16 -6.90 13.36
N TRP A 43 -1.26 -6.26 12.97
CA TRP A 43 -2.55 -6.92 12.78
C TRP A 43 -2.80 -7.27 11.31
N VAL A 44 -3.12 -8.54 11.05
CA VAL A 44 -3.37 -9.04 9.70
C VAL A 44 -4.58 -9.98 9.68
N PRO A 45 -5.48 -9.90 8.68
CA PRO A 45 -6.53 -10.89 8.48
C PRO A 45 -5.95 -12.29 8.29
N GLN A 46 -6.66 -13.32 8.75
CA GLN A 46 -6.25 -14.73 8.62
C GLN A 46 -5.77 -15.07 7.20
N LYS A 47 -6.54 -14.65 6.19
CA LYS A 47 -6.29 -14.94 4.78
C LYS A 47 -4.91 -14.44 4.30
N PHE A 48 -4.44 -13.33 4.83
CA PHE A 48 -3.15 -12.75 4.45
C PHE A 48 -2.00 -13.22 5.34
N LEU A 49 -2.27 -13.79 6.52
CA LEU A 49 -1.22 -14.22 7.43
C LEU A 49 -0.35 -15.33 6.81
N GLN A 50 -0.95 -16.32 6.15
CA GLN A 50 -0.19 -17.37 5.46
C GLN A 50 0.70 -16.79 4.36
N ALA A 51 0.17 -15.85 3.60
CA ALA A 51 0.90 -15.19 2.52
C ALA A 51 2.07 -14.35 3.04
N VAL A 52 1.90 -13.67 4.18
CA VAL A 52 2.98 -12.96 4.87
C VAL A 52 4.06 -13.94 5.33
N ILE A 53 3.69 -15.07 5.94
CA ILE A 53 4.65 -16.09 6.38
C ILE A 53 5.43 -16.66 5.18
N ALA A 54 4.73 -17.01 4.10
CA ALA A 54 5.35 -17.50 2.88
C ALA A 54 6.29 -16.45 2.26
N PHE A 55 5.87 -15.18 2.19
CA PHE A 55 6.72 -14.07 1.77
C PHE A 55 8.00 -13.97 2.62
N GLN A 56 7.88 -14.00 3.96
CA GLN A 56 9.01 -13.94 4.88
C GLN A 56 10.02 -15.08 4.68
N GLN A 57 9.53 -16.30 4.41
CA GLN A 57 10.35 -17.50 4.33
C GLN A 57 10.98 -17.71 2.94
N GLN A 58 10.26 -17.35 1.88
CA GLN A 58 10.61 -17.76 0.52
C GLN A 58 11.21 -16.63 -0.31
N PHE A 59 10.91 -15.35 -0.02
CA PHE A 59 11.35 -14.26 -0.88
C PHE A 59 12.84 -13.98 -0.81
N GLN A 60 13.49 -14.03 -1.98
CA GLN A 60 14.89 -13.67 -2.15
C GLN A 60 14.98 -12.36 -2.94
N ALA A 61 15.37 -11.31 -2.21
CA ALA A 61 15.60 -9.99 -2.77
C ALA A 61 16.81 -10.00 -3.71
N GLN A 62 16.71 -9.23 -4.79
CA GLN A 62 17.82 -8.92 -5.69
C GLN A 62 18.23 -7.47 -5.49
N ASP A 63 19.51 -7.18 -5.70
CA ASP A 63 20.07 -5.83 -5.54
C ASP A 63 19.34 -4.78 -6.40
N SER A 64 18.84 -5.18 -7.57
CA SER A 64 18.08 -4.34 -8.50
C SER A 64 16.60 -4.18 -8.15
N ASP A 65 16.08 -4.84 -7.12
CA ASP A 65 14.65 -4.73 -6.79
C ASP A 65 14.29 -3.32 -6.32
N ILE A 66 13.06 -2.92 -6.67
CA ILE A 66 12.43 -1.71 -6.14
C ILE A 66 11.12 -2.13 -5.48
N ILE A 67 11.03 -1.95 -4.17
CA ILE A 67 9.86 -2.33 -3.37
C ILE A 67 9.18 -1.08 -2.82
N LEU A 68 7.92 -0.88 -3.23
CA LEU A 68 7.05 0.11 -2.63
C LEU A 68 6.52 -0.40 -1.29
N VAL A 69 6.61 0.43 -0.26
CA VAL A 69 6.06 0.12 1.05
C VAL A 69 5.08 1.20 1.46
N THR A 70 3.89 0.80 1.89
CA THR A 70 2.88 1.74 2.37
C THR A 70 2.09 1.12 3.50
N THR A 71 1.64 1.90 4.49
CA THR A 71 0.44 1.47 5.22
C THR A 71 -0.74 1.42 4.24
N PRO A 72 -1.66 0.45 4.33
CA PRO A 72 -2.82 0.39 3.44
C PRO A 72 -3.52 1.75 3.33
N LYS A 73 -3.91 2.11 2.10
CA LYS A 73 -4.66 3.33 1.78
C LYS A 73 -3.91 4.66 1.93
N SER A 74 -2.58 4.60 1.95
CA SER A 74 -1.71 5.79 1.98
C SER A 74 -1.34 6.33 0.58
N GLY A 75 -1.99 5.84 -0.48
CA GLY A 75 -1.72 6.26 -1.87
C GLY A 75 -0.99 5.23 -2.74
N THR A 76 -1.00 3.95 -2.34
CA THR A 76 -0.25 2.86 -3.00
C THR A 76 -0.54 2.74 -4.50
N THR A 77 -1.81 2.79 -4.92
CA THR A 77 -2.19 2.72 -6.35
C THR A 77 -1.52 3.80 -7.17
N TRP A 78 -1.51 5.04 -6.65
CA TRP A 78 -0.91 6.18 -7.33
C TRP A 78 0.61 6.06 -7.42
N LEU A 79 1.26 5.66 -6.32
CA LEU A 79 2.71 5.46 -6.32
C LEU A 79 3.15 4.28 -7.21
N LYS A 80 2.35 3.21 -7.27
CA LYS A 80 2.57 2.10 -8.23
C LYS A 80 2.56 2.61 -9.67
N SER A 81 1.57 3.43 -10.04
CA SER A 81 1.51 4.02 -11.38
C SER A 81 2.72 4.91 -11.67
N LEU A 82 3.05 5.82 -10.75
CA LEU A 82 4.19 6.73 -10.91
C LEU A 82 5.51 5.96 -11.04
N LEU A 83 5.74 4.97 -10.19
CA LEU A 83 6.93 4.13 -10.24
C LEU A 83 7.02 3.37 -11.56
N PHE A 84 5.94 2.70 -11.96
CA PHE A 84 5.92 1.91 -13.18
C PHE A 84 6.21 2.78 -14.42
N ALA A 85 5.51 3.90 -14.54
CA ALA A 85 5.71 4.84 -15.63
C ALA A 85 7.13 5.41 -15.63
N LEU A 86 7.65 5.80 -14.46
CA LEU A 86 9.01 6.34 -14.32
C LEU A 86 10.08 5.34 -14.75
N VAL A 87 10.06 4.12 -14.23
CA VAL A 87 11.11 3.11 -14.47
C VAL A 87 11.04 2.59 -15.91
N ASN A 88 9.84 2.50 -16.48
CA ASN A 88 9.64 1.97 -17.82
C ASN A 88 9.52 3.04 -18.92
N ARG A 89 9.65 4.34 -18.63
CA ARG A 89 9.39 5.43 -19.59
C ARG A 89 10.14 5.34 -20.93
N VAL A 90 11.30 4.70 -20.95
CA VAL A 90 12.07 4.47 -22.20
C VAL A 90 11.51 3.28 -22.99
N LYS A 91 11.11 2.21 -22.28
CA LYS A 91 10.53 0.99 -22.89
C LYS A 91 9.06 1.19 -23.29
N HIS A 92 8.34 2.01 -22.53
CA HIS A 92 6.95 2.37 -22.69
C HIS A 92 6.79 3.89 -22.59
N PRO A 93 7.10 4.64 -23.65
CA PRO A 93 6.81 6.07 -23.71
C PRO A 93 5.34 6.38 -23.41
N THR A 94 5.10 7.53 -22.77
CA THR A 94 3.77 7.98 -22.30
C THR A 94 2.74 8.17 -23.42
N PHE A 95 3.19 8.38 -24.66
CA PHE A 95 2.37 8.55 -25.85
C PHE A 95 2.03 7.24 -26.56
N GLU A 96 2.53 6.08 -26.09
CA GLU A 96 2.19 4.79 -26.69
C GLU A 96 0.72 4.44 -26.48
N PRO A 97 -0.05 4.12 -27.54
CA PRO A 97 -1.47 3.79 -27.43
C PRO A 97 -1.78 2.60 -26.51
N ASN A 98 -0.84 1.66 -26.42
CA ASN A 98 -0.95 0.44 -25.62
C ASN A 98 -0.04 0.48 -24.38
N HIS A 99 0.24 1.67 -23.86
CA HIS A 99 1.03 1.79 -22.63
C HIS A 99 0.39 0.91 -21.52
N PRO A 100 1.16 0.07 -20.80
CA PRO A 100 0.58 -0.92 -19.88
C PRO A 100 -0.40 -0.34 -18.85
N LEU A 101 -0.16 0.87 -18.33
CA LEU A 101 -1.08 1.56 -17.40
C LEU A 101 -2.45 1.93 -18.00
N LEU A 102 -2.63 1.89 -19.33
CA LEU A 102 -3.92 2.16 -19.98
C LEU A 102 -4.80 0.90 -20.07
N VAL A 103 -4.17 -0.28 -20.03
CA VAL A 103 -4.83 -1.58 -20.24
C VAL A 103 -4.78 -2.50 -19.03
N GLU A 104 -3.90 -2.21 -18.05
CA GLU A 104 -3.74 -3.00 -16.83
C GLU A 104 -3.84 -2.12 -15.58
N ASN A 105 -4.39 -2.68 -14.50
CA ASN A 105 -4.43 -1.99 -13.22
C ASN A 105 -3.01 -1.87 -12.62
N PRO A 106 -2.64 -0.74 -11.98
CA PRO A 106 -1.31 -0.55 -11.40
C PRO A 106 -0.88 -1.63 -10.41
N HIS A 107 -1.84 -2.28 -9.74
CA HIS A 107 -1.57 -3.37 -8.81
C HIS A 107 -1.20 -4.69 -9.49
N VAL A 108 -1.51 -4.87 -10.78
CA VAL A 108 -1.04 -6.00 -11.59
C VAL A 108 0.41 -5.77 -12.03
N LEU A 109 0.71 -4.54 -12.46
CA LEU A 109 2.04 -4.14 -12.96
C LEU A 109 3.11 -4.09 -11.86
N VAL A 110 2.70 -3.73 -10.63
CA VAL A 110 3.56 -3.72 -9.45
C VAL A 110 2.88 -4.58 -8.38
N PRO A 111 3.02 -5.92 -8.43
CA PRO A 111 2.24 -6.82 -7.59
C PRO A 111 2.64 -6.75 -6.12
N PHE A 112 1.69 -7.03 -5.25
CA PHE A 112 1.97 -7.17 -3.82
C PHE A 112 2.58 -8.54 -3.53
N LEU A 113 3.58 -8.56 -2.66
CA LEU A 113 4.24 -9.79 -2.22
C LEU A 113 3.25 -10.66 -1.44
N GLU A 114 2.64 -10.11 -0.39
CA GLU A 114 1.76 -10.84 0.54
C GLU A 114 0.27 -10.85 0.14
N HIS A 115 -0.13 -10.15 -0.92
CA HIS A 115 -1.53 -10.16 -1.40
C HIS A 115 -1.69 -10.76 -2.80
N THR A 116 -0.65 -10.75 -3.62
CA THR A 116 -0.74 -11.21 -5.01
C THR A 116 0.19 -12.39 -5.24
N LEU A 117 1.48 -12.23 -4.97
CA LEU A 117 2.47 -13.24 -5.30
C LEU A 117 2.35 -14.45 -4.37
N TYR A 118 2.52 -14.27 -3.07
CA TYR A 118 2.47 -15.35 -2.08
C TYR A 118 1.05 -15.64 -1.55
N PHE A 119 0.00 -15.16 -2.23
CA PHE A 119 -1.39 -15.43 -1.86
C PHE A 119 -1.65 -16.95 -1.73
N ASP A 120 -2.44 -17.36 -0.73
CA ASP A 120 -2.65 -18.76 -0.34
C ASP A 120 -1.35 -19.54 -0.04
N GLY A 121 -0.27 -18.84 0.33
CA GLY A 121 1.01 -19.46 0.68
C GLY A 121 1.76 -20.09 -0.51
N ARG A 122 1.34 -19.79 -1.75
CA ARG A 122 1.93 -20.38 -2.95
C ARG A 122 3.38 -19.95 -3.15
N THR A 123 4.17 -20.84 -3.73
CA THR A 123 5.52 -20.51 -4.19
C THR A 123 5.46 -19.80 -5.53
N VAL A 124 6.20 -18.70 -5.65
CA VAL A 124 6.27 -17.91 -6.88
C VAL A 124 7.66 -17.99 -7.47
N ASP A 125 7.74 -18.34 -8.74
CA ASP A 125 8.95 -18.18 -9.52
C ASP A 125 9.12 -16.72 -9.95
N ILE A 126 9.77 -15.97 -9.06
CA ILE A 126 10.10 -14.55 -9.26
C ILE A 126 11.22 -14.33 -10.30
N SER A 127 11.80 -15.38 -10.90
CA SER A 127 12.78 -15.26 -11.98
C SER A 127 12.16 -14.86 -13.32
N THR A 128 10.84 -15.04 -13.46
CA THR A 128 10.05 -14.66 -14.64
C THR A 128 9.87 -13.15 -14.79
N PHE A 129 10.15 -12.38 -13.74
CA PHE A 129 9.99 -10.93 -13.73
C PHE A 129 11.18 -10.24 -14.42
N THR A 130 10.90 -9.26 -15.26
CA THR A 130 11.95 -8.41 -15.84
C THR A 130 12.63 -7.58 -14.75
N SER A 131 13.96 -7.49 -14.78
CA SER A 131 14.73 -6.63 -13.88
C SER A 131 14.79 -5.18 -14.39
N PRO A 132 14.73 -4.16 -13.51
CA PRO A 132 14.48 -4.26 -12.08
C PRO A 132 13.04 -4.70 -11.78
N ARG A 133 12.86 -5.57 -10.77
CA ARG A 133 11.53 -6.04 -10.38
C ARG A 133 10.84 -4.95 -9.57
N LEU A 134 9.65 -4.54 -10.01
CA LEU A 134 8.80 -3.59 -9.31
C LEU A 134 7.80 -4.34 -8.44
N LEU A 135 7.92 -4.21 -7.13
CA LEU A 135 7.12 -4.97 -6.17
C LEU A 135 6.51 -4.03 -5.12
N ALA A 136 5.54 -4.51 -4.37
CA ALA A 136 4.97 -3.75 -3.25
C ALA A 136 4.68 -4.62 -2.04
N THR A 137 4.61 -4.00 -0.86
CA THR A 137 4.22 -4.64 0.39
C THR A 137 3.60 -3.65 1.37
N HIS A 138 2.77 -4.17 2.27
CA HIS A 138 2.24 -3.52 3.46
C HIS A 138 2.87 -4.05 4.76
N VAL A 139 3.84 -4.97 4.66
CA VAL A 139 4.48 -5.58 5.84
C VAL A 139 5.39 -4.55 6.54
N PRO A 140 5.35 -4.43 7.89
CA PRO A 140 6.25 -3.56 8.64
C PRO A 140 7.72 -3.89 8.45
N PHE A 141 8.60 -2.89 8.62
CA PHE A 141 10.04 -3.04 8.34
C PHE A 141 10.70 -4.19 9.11
N SER A 142 10.40 -4.31 10.41
CA SER A 142 10.93 -5.35 11.30
C SER A 142 10.54 -6.77 10.88
N SER A 143 9.46 -6.89 10.10
CA SER A 143 8.89 -8.14 9.60
C SER A 143 9.26 -8.42 8.14
N LEU A 144 10.07 -7.57 7.50
CA LEU A 144 10.55 -7.84 6.14
C LEU A 144 11.58 -8.99 6.13
N PRO A 145 11.62 -9.83 5.08
CA PRO A 145 12.65 -10.83 4.86
C PRO A 145 14.07 -10.27 5.07
N LYS A 146 14.93 -11.07 5.71
CA LYS A 146 16.36 -10.71 5.89
C LYS A 146 17.06 -10.43 4.57
N SER A 147 16.68 -11.11 3.48
CA SER A 147 17.21 -10.90 2.13
C SER A 147 17.06 -9.43 1.69
N ILE A 148 15.90 -8.80 1.94
CA ILE A 148 15.66 -7.37 1.68
C ILE A 148 16.55 -6.50 2.55
N GLN A 149 16.80 -6.88 3.80
CA GLN A 149 17.60 -6.05 4.71
C GLN A 149 19.09 -6.03 4.33
N VAL A 150 19.62 -7.13 3.78
CA VAL A 150 21.05 -7.27 3.42
C VAL A 150 21.37 -6.89 1.97
N SER A 151 20.42 -6.98 1.04
CA SER A 151 20.61 -6.62 -0.38
C SER A 151 20.74 -5.10 -0.60
N LYS A 152 21.01 -4.68 -1.84
CA LYS A 152 20.94 -3.27 -2.25
C LYS A 152 19.55 -2.81 -2.72
N THR A 153 18.53 -3.68 -2.58
CA THR A 153 17.14 -3.39 -2.91
C THR A 153 16.70 -2.02 -2.40
N LYS A 154 16.12 -1.21 -3.28
CA LYS A 154 15.60 0.12 -2.96
C LYS A 154 14.19 0.00 -2.39
N LEU A 155 13.94 0.62 -1.24
CA LEU A 155 12.61 0.73 -0.66
C LEU A 155 12.09 2.15 -0.84
N VAL A 156 10.85 2.30 -1.31
CA VAL A 156 10.17 3.60 -1.39
C VAL A 156 8.96 3.55 -0.48
N TYR A 157 9.04 4.25 0.65
CA TYR A 157 7.97 4.34 1.63
C TYR A 157 7.05 5.53 1.35
N LEU A 158 5.73 5.31 1.32
CA LEU A 158 4.75 6.38 1.27
C LEU A 158 3.95 6.48 2.57
N CYS A 159 4.12 7.60 3.23
CA CYS A 159 3.34 8.01 4.38
C CYS A 159 2.21 8.95 3.93
N ARG A 160 1.06 8.87 4.62
CA ARG A 160 -0.07 9.79 4.44
C ARG A 160 -0.61 10.17 5.81
N ASN A 161 -1.22 11.34 5.91
CA ASN A 161 -1.90 11.78 7.13
C ASN A 161 -2.83 10.67 7.66
N PRO A 162 -2.65 10.22 8.91
CA PRO A 162 -3.38 9.07 9.45
C PRO A 162 -4.90 9.28 9.49
N ARG A 163 -5.38 10.53 9.54
CA ARG A 163 -6.83 10.83 9.49
C ARG A 163 -7.42 10.50 8.13
N ASP A 164 -6.77 10.96 7.06
CA ASP A 164 -7.19 10.64 5.68
C ASP A 164 -6.98 9.17 5.35
N THR A 165 -5.91 8.55 5.88
CA THR A 165 -5.68 7.11 5.75
C THR A 165 -6.81 6.32 6.39
N PHE A 166 -7.24 6.67 7.60
CA PHE A 166 -8.38 6.04 8.26
C PHE A 166 -9.66 6.13 7.43
N ILE A 167 -10.06 7.33 6.98
CA ILE A 167 -11.29 7.50 6.17
C ILE A 167 -11.20 6.73 4.86
N SER A 168 -10.03 6.73 4.23
CA SER A 168 -9.82 5.96 3.01
C SER A 168 -9.89 4.44 3.25
N MET A 169 -9.52 3.96 4.43
CA MET A 169 -9.59 2.55 4.82
C MET A 169 -11.01 2.14 5.16
N TRP A 170 -11.71 2.91 5.97
CA TRP A 170 -13.11 2.65 6.33
C TRP A 170 -14.01 2.56 5.09
N HIS A 171 -13.91 3.50 4.15
CA HIS A 171 -14.65 3.41 2.90
C HIS A 171 -14.25 2.21 2.04
N PHE A 172 -12.96 1.89 2.00
CA PHE A 172 -12.46 0.78 1.18
C PHE A 172 -12.97 -0.56 1.70
N THR A 173 -12.89 -0.79 3.01
CA THR A 173 -13.36 -2.04 3.62
C THR A 173 -14.87 -2.16 3.52
N ASN A 174 -15.63 -1.09 3.76
CA ASN A 174 -17.09 -1.11 3.56
C ASN A 174 -17.48 -1.37 2.11
N ASN A 175 -16.75 -0.83 1.13
CA ASN A 175 -17.00 -1.10 -0.29
C ASN A 175 -16.69 -2.56 -0.69
N LEU A 176 -15.77 -3.22 0.00
CA LEU A 176 -15.47 -4.64 -0.20
C LEU A 176 -16.49 -5.55 0.50
N LEU A 177 -17.14 -5.06 1.55
CA LEU A 177 -18.13 -5.80 2.34
C LEU A 177 -19.58 -5.53 1.93
N LEU A 178 -19.86 -4.82 0.82
CA LEU A 178 -21.22 -4.37 0.44
C LEU A 178 -22.26 -5.50 0.31
N ASP A 179 -21.84 -6.74 0.08
CA ASP A 179 -22.73 -7.91 0.03
C ASP A 179 -23.00 -8.54 1.41
N GLN A 180 -22.33 -8.08 2.46
CA GLN A 180 -22.56 -8.44 3.86
C GLN A 180 -23.52 -7.43 4.51
N LYS A 181 -24.54 -7.91 5.22
CA LYS A 181 -25.68 -7.10 5.69
C LYS A 181 -25.34 -6.05 6.76
N ASP A 182 -24.16 -6.13 7.36
CA ASP A 182 -23.73 -5.25 8.45
C ASP A 182 -22.44 -4.53 8.05
N THR A 183 -22.53 -3.24 7.71
CA THR A 183 -21.35 -2.39 7.53
C THR A 183 -20.89 -1.85 8.89
N ASP A 184 -19.58 -1.83 9.10
CA ASP A 184 -19.05 -1.35 10.37
C ASP A 184 -19.19 0.17 10.50
N SER A 185 -19.65 0.61 11.67
CA SER A 185 -19.78 2.03 11.96
C SER A 185 -18.42 2.72 11.98
N ILE A 186 -18.41 4.00 11.63
CA ILE A 186 -17.17 4.78 11.63
C ILE A 186 -16.57 4.86 13.04
N GLU A 187 -17.39 4.98 14.08
CA GLU A 187 -16.96 5.09 15.48
C GLU A 187 -16.29 3.82 15.98
N GLU A 188 -16.83 2.65 15.64
CA GLU A 188 -16.25 1.37 16.03
C GLU A 188 -14.88 1.17 15.38
N MET A 189 -14.81 1.35 14.06
CA MET A 189 -13.56 1.19 13.31
C MET A 189 -12.53 2.24 13.74
N PHE A 190 -12.97 3.46 14.06
CA PHE A 190 -12.10 4.50 14.59
C PHE A 190 -11.49 4.12 15.94
N ASN A 191 -12.29 3.52 16.82
CA ASN A 191 -11.79 3.03 18.10
C ASN A 191 -10.76 1.90 17.94
N LEU A 192 -10.98 0.97 17.01
CA LEU A 192 -9.98 -0.06 16.66
C LEU A 192 -8.69 0.58 16.10
N PHE A 193 -8.82 1.53 15.17
CA PHE A 193 -7.68 2.26 14.60
C PHE A 193 -6.85 2.97 15.69
N CYS A 194 -7.50 3.63 16.65
CA CYS A 194 -6.84 4.29 17.77
C CYS A 194 -6.14 3.31 18.73
N LYS A 195 -6.64 2.07 18.85
CA LYS A 195 -5.97 0.98 19.58
C LYS A 195 -4.82 0.36 18.79
N GLY A 196 -4.62 0.76 17.53
CA GLY A 196 -3.62 0.22 16.62
C GLY A 196 -4.08 -1.05 15.90
N VAL A 197 -5.33 -1.47 16.10
CA VAL A 197 -5.95 -2.61 15.42
C VAL A 197 -6.46 -2.15 14.06
N SER A 198 -5.63 -2.29 13.04
CA SER A 198 -5.96 -2.00 11.64
C SER A 198 -5.18 -2.89 10.69
N LEU A 199 -5.52 -2.92 9.41
CA LEU A 199 -4.75 -3.67 8.41
C LEU A 199 -3.27 -3.22 8.45
N TYR A 200 -2.37 -4.13 8.86
CA TYR A 200 -0.94 -3.91 9.10
C TYR A 200 -0.61 -2.81 10.13
N GLY A 201 -1.57 -2.46 10.99
CA GLY A 201 -1.37 -1.55 12.12
C GLY A 201 -0.63 -2.21 13.28
N PRO A 202 -0.15 -1.44 14.27
CA PRO A 202 -0.44 -0.02 14.47
C PRO A 202 0.28 0.92 13.50
N PHE A 203 -0.44 1.92 12.97
CA PHE A 203 0.12 2.82 11.96
C PHE A 203 1.36 3.59 12.44
N TRP A 204 1.43 3.92 13.73
CA TRP A 204 2.56 4.66 14.29
C TRP A 204 3.83 3.82 14.30
N ASN A 205 3.79 2.56 14.75
CA ASN A 205 4.93 1.64 14.67
C ASN A 205 5.38 1.47 13.22
N HIS A 206 4.41 1.21 12.33
CA HIS A 206 4.70 1.02 10.91
C HIS A 206 5.41 2.25 10.32
N VAL A 207 4.89 3.45 10.53
CA VAL A 207 5.49 4.68 9.99
C VAL A 207 6.85 4.99 10.63
N LEU A 208 6.96 4.89 11.95
CA LEU A 208 8.17 5.27 12.68
C LEU A 208 9.36 4.37 12.38
N ASP A 209 9.15 3.07 12.18
CA ASP A 209 10.21 2.14 11.81
C ASP A 209 10.81 2.51 10.45
N TYR A 210 9.97 2.73 9.43
CA TYR A 210 10.45 3.15 8.10
C TYR A 210 11.04 4.56 8.12
N TRP A 211 10.49 5.48 8.90
CA TRP A 211 11.05 6.82 9.09
C TRP A 211 12.47 6.75 9.64
N LYS A 212 12.67 6.04 10.75
CA LYS A 212 13.98 5.83 11.37
C LYS A 212 14.97 5.19 10.39
N GLN A 213 14.55 4.13 9.70
CA GLN A 213 15.42 3.45 8.74
C GLN A 213 15.75 4.31 7.51
N SER A 214 14.86 5.22 7.11
CA SER A 214 15.15 6.18 6.02
C SER A 214 16.23 7.19 6.39
N ILE A 215 16.31 7.59 7.67
CA ILE A 215 17.37 8.46 8.19
C ILE A 215 18.69 7.69 8.28
N GLU A 216 18.66 6.45 8.78
CA GLU A 216 19.86 5.61 8.93
C GLU A 216 20.43 5.14 7.58
N LYS A 217 19.57 4.91 6.58
CA LYS A 217 19.94 4.30 5.29
C LYS A 217 19.31 5.07 4.11
N PRO A 218 19.64 6.36 3.92
CA PRO A 218 18.99 7.22 2.92
C PRO A 218 19.22 6.77 1.48
N ASN A 219 20.32 6.05 1.21
CA ASN A 219 20.60 5.48 -0.12
C ASN A 219 19.77 4.22 -0.44
N LYS A 220 19.15 3.62 0.58
CA LYS A 220 18.36 2.39 0.47
C LYS A 220 16.87 2.63 0.63
N ILE A 221 16.47 3.62 1.43
CA ILE A 221 15.07 3.87 1.76
C ILE A 221 14.73 5.34 1.50
N LEU A 222 13.84 5.57 0.55
CA LEU A 222 13.25 6.88 0.29
C LEU A 222 11.92 6.99 1.03
N PHE A 223 11.81 7.97 1.92
CA PHE A 223 10.56 8.30 2.60
C PHE A 223 9.87 9.48 1.93
N LEU A 224 8.63 9.26 1.49
CA LEU A 224 7.77 10.24 0.82
C LEU A 224 6.50 10.49 1.63
N MET A 225 5.96 11.70 1.51
CA MET A 225 4.66 12.09 2.06
C MET A 225 3.65 12.29 0.92
N TYR A 226 2.49 11.65 0.99
CA TYR A 226 1.42 11.76 0.00
C TYR A 226 1.04 13.23 -0.26
N GLU A 227 0.96 14.02 0.81
CA GLU A 227 0.62 15.43 0.76
C GLU A 227 1.68 16.25 0.01
N GLU A 228 2.97 15.88 0.11
CA GLU A 228 4.05 16.55 -0.61
C GLU A 228 4.06 16.18 -2.09
N ILE A 229 3.76 14.93 -2.44
CA ILE A 229 3.61 14.53 -3.85
C ILE A 229 2.44 15.29 -4.48
N LYS A 230 1.31 15.41 -3.78
CA LYS A 230 0.17 16.21 -4.26
C LYS A 230 0.50 17.69 -4.41
N LYS A 231 1.23 18.27 -3.46
CA LYS A 231 1.58 19.71 -3.46
C LYS A 231 2.64 20.07 -4.50
N LYS A 232 3.63 19.20 -4.70
CA LYS A 232 4.80 19.44 -5.57
C LYS A 232 5.13 18.18 -6.40
N PRO A 233 4.23 17.74 -7.30
CA PRO A 233 4.34 16.45 -7.96
C PRO A 233 5.61 16.31 -8.81
N LYS A 234 5.98 17.35 -9.59
CA LYS A 234 7.20 17.34 -10.42
C LYS A 234 8.47 17.15 -9.57
N ILE A 235 8.56 17.88 -8.46
CA ILE A 235 9.74 17.83 -7.57
C ILE A 235 9.86 16.45 -6.95
N GLN A 236 8.75 15.88 -6.46
CA GLN A 236 8.78 14.55 -5.84
C GLN A 236 9.03 13.44 -6.86
N LEU A 237 8.51 13.56 -8.09
CA LEU A 237 8.78 12.60 -9.16
C LEU A 237 10.25 12.61 -9.59
N LYS A 238 10.87 13.79 -9.72
CA LYS A 238 12.32 13.92 -9.97
C LYS A 238 13.16 13.36 -8.83
N ARG A 239 12.80 13.67 -7.58
CA ARG A 239 13.46 13.11 -6.38
C ARG A 239 13.37 11.58 -6.35
N LEU A 240 12.23 11.00 -6.75
CA LEU A 240 12.09 9.56 -6.90
C LEU A 240 13.02 9.02 -7.99
N ALA A 241 13.08 9.67 -9.15
CA ALA A 241 13.97 9.29 -10.25
C ALA A 241 15.46 9.32 -9.85
N GLU A 242 15.89 10.35 -9.14
CA GLU A 242 17.25 10.48 -8.60
C GLU A 242 17.58 9.36 -7.62
N PHE A 243 16.68 9.07 -6.67
CA PHE A 243 16.87 8.00 -5.68
C PHE A 243 16.98 6.60 -6.31
N LEU A 244 16.22 6.37 -7.39
CA LEU A 244 16.23 5.15 -8.18
C LEU A 244 17.37 5.11 -9.21
N GLU A 245 18.26 6.10 -9.20
CA GLU A 245 19.44 6.17 -10.07
C GLU A 245 19.08 6.21 -11.57
N CYS A 246 17.89 6.76 -11.88
CA CYS A 246 17.41 6.96 -13.24
C CYS A 246 16.87 8.39 -13.45
N PRO A 247 17.68 9.44 -13.16
CA PRO A 247 17.25 10.83 -13.25
C PRO A 247 16.76 11.17 -14.67
N PHE A 248 15.89 12.18 -14.76
CA PHE A 248 15.45 12.68 -16.06
C PHE A 248 16.60 13.42 -16.76
N SER A 249 16.76 13.22 -18.07
CA SER A 249 17.70 14.01 -18.86
C SER A 249 17.16 15.43 -19.12
N ILE A 250 18.04 16.35 -19.50
CA ILE A 250 17.63 17.72 -19.87
C ILE A 250 16.65 17.68 -21.04
N GLU A 251 16.84 16.77 -21.97
CA GLU A 251 15.96 16.54 -23.12
C GLU A 251 14.59 16.02 -22.67
N GLU A 252 14.53 15.01 -21.78
CA GLU A 252 13.27 14.50 -21.23
C GLU A 252 12.48 15.59 -20.49
N GLU A 253 13.18 16.45 -19.75
CA GLU A 253 12.56 17.58 -19.06
C GLU A 253 12.02 18.62 -20.05
N ASN A 254 12.82 19.02 -21.04
CA ASN A 254 12.44 20.00 -22.05
C ASN A 254 11.31 19.49 -22.96
N SER A 255 11.25 18.18 -23.20
CA SER A 255 10.20 17.55 -23.99
C SER A 255 8.93 17.23 -23.19
N GLY A 256 8.88 17.56 -21.89
CA GLY A 256 7.67 17.40 -21.08
C GLY A 256 7.40 15.99 -20.54
N VAL A 257 8.36 15.06 -20.56
CA VAL A 257 8.16 13.67 -20.11
C VAL A 257 7.66 13.60 -18.66
N VAL A 258 8.19 14.48 -17.79
CA VAL A 258 7.77 14.58 -16.39
C VAL A 258 6.29 14.93 -16.28
N ASP A 259 5.82 15.88 -17.08
CA ASP A 259 4.41 16.29 -17.12
C ASP A 259 3.50 15.18 -17.67
N ASP A 260 3.96 14.48 -18.71
CA ASP A 260 3.21 13.40 -19.32
C ASP A 260 3.02 12.22 -18.35
N ILE A 261 4.07 11.83 -17.62
CA ILE A 261 3.97 10.79 -16.59
C ILE A 261 2.96 11.20 -15.52
N LEU A 262 3.01 12.45 -15.04
CA LEU A 262 2.09 12.96 -14.02
C LEU A 262 0.65 13.00 -14.51
N LYS A 263 0.43 13.40 -15.77
CA LYS A 263 -0.90 13.44 -16.40
C LYS A 263 -1.47 12.03 -16.55
N MET A 264 -0.68 11.09 -17.09
CA MET A 264 -1.08 9.70 -17.26
C MET A 264 -1.38 9.02 -15.91
N CYS A 265 -0.57 9.30 -14.88
CA CYS A 265 -0.74 8.75 -13.54
C CYS A 265 -1.71 9.56 -12.66
N SER A 266 -2.39 10.57 -13.21
CA SER A 266 -3.31 11.40 -12.42
C SER A 266 -4.51 10.57 -11.94
N PHE A 267 -5.10 11.00 -10.83
CA PHE A 267 -6.31 10.35 -10.30
C PHE A 267 -7.42 10.30 -11.35
N GLU A 268 -7.69 11.43 -12.00
CA GLU A 268 -8.73 11.56 -13.02
C GLU A 268 -8.50 10.62 -14.19
N ASN A 269 -7.26 10.54 -14.71
CA ASN A 269 -6.97 9.64 -15.81
C ASN A 269 -7.15 8.17 -15.38
N LEU A 270 -6.48 7.76 -14.30
CA LEU A 270 -6.51 6.36 -13.85
C LEU A 270 -7.92 5.89 -13.46
N SER A 271 -8.72 6.72 -12.77
CA SER A 271 -10.08 6.36 -12.38
C SER A 271 -11.05 6.27 -13.56
N ASN A 272 -10.69 6.86 -14.71
CA ASN A 272 -11.52 6.92 -15.89
C ASN A 272 -11.25 5.82 -16.92
N LEU A 273 -10.15 5.08 -16.78
CA LEU A 273 -9.81 3.96 -17.64
C LEU A 273 -10.81 2.80 -17.52
N GLU A 274 -11.15 2.16 -18.64
CA GLU A 274 -12.12 1.07 -18.70
C GLU A 274 -11.71 -0.10 -17.80
N VAL A 275 -10.44 -0.53 -17.86
CA VAL A 275 -9.88 -1.58 -16.99
C VAL A 275 -10.16 -1.28 -15.52
N ASN A 276 -9.91 -0.05 -15.07
CA ASN A 276 -10.07 0.33 -13.67
C ASN A 276 -11.52 0.49 -13.20
N ARG A 277 -12.46 0.70 -14.13
CA ARG A 277 -13.90 0.83 -13.82
C ARG A 277 -14.63 -0.50 -13.79
N ASN A 278 -14.27 -1.39 -14.71
CA ASN A 278 -15.10 -2.53 -15.06
C ASN A 278 -14.50 -3.88 -14.64
N GLU A 279 -13.19 -3.96 -14.43
CA GLU A 279 -12.51 -5.21 -14.10
C GLU A 279 -12.29 -5.40 -12.60
N LYS A 280 -11.82 -6.60 -12.24
CA LYS A 280 -11.57 -7.04 -10.87
C LYS A 280 -10.44 -8.06 -10.84
N PHE A 281 -9.82 -8.24 -9.68
CA PHE A 281 -8.86 -9.33 -9.49
C PHE A 281 -9.54 -10.70 -9.59
N SER A 282 -8.73 -11.73 -9.84
CA SER A 282 -9.16 -13.13 -9.77
C SER A 282 -9.64 -13.55 -8.37
N THR A 283 -9.26 -12.80 -7.34
CA THR A 283 -9.72 -12.94 -5.95
C THR A 283 -11.09 -12.30 -5.70
N GLY A 284 -11.51 -11.36 -6.56
CA GLY A 284 -12.87 -10.81 -6.62
C GLY A 284 -13.00 -9.30 -6.36
N GLU A 285 -11.95 -8.62 -5.89
CA GLU A 285 -11.97 -7.19 -5.58
C GLU A 285 -12.04 -6.38 -6.88
N ALA A 286 -13.08 -5.56 -7.03
CA ALA A 286 -13.25 -4.69 -8.19
C ALA A 286 -12.21 -3.56 -8.20
N TYR A 287 -11.60 -3.28 -9.35
CA TYR A 287 -10.56 -2.24 -9.44
C TYR A 287 -11.08 -0.85 -9.09
N LYS A 288 -12.37 -0.59 -9.31
CA LYS A 288 -13.00 0.69 -8.96
C LYS A 288 -12.89 1.04 -7.48
N VAL A 289 -12.79 0.05 -6.57
CA VAL A 289 -12.72 0.31 -5.12
C VAL A 289 -11.41 0.98 -4.68
N PHE A 290 -10.39 0.98 -5.54
CA PHE A 290 -9.13 1.69 -5.29
C PHE A 290 -9.20 3.20 -5.58
N PHE A 291 -10.24 3.66 -6.28
CA PHE A 291 -10.43 5.06 -6.68
C PHE A 291 -11.65 5.67 -6.00
N ARG A 292 -11.44 6.67 -5.13
CA ARG A 292 -12.54 7.33 -4.38
C ARG A 292 -12.57 8.85 -4.57
N ARG A 293 -11.64 9.57 -3.97
CA ARG A 293 -11.53 11.05 -4.08
C ARG A 293 -10.13 11.52 -4.51
N GLY A 294 -9.08 10.88 -4.00
CA GLY A 294 -7.71 11.30 -4.33
C GLY A 294 -7.33 12.67 -3.77
N GLU A 295 -7.96 13.09 -2.67
CA GLU A 295 -7.85 14.41 -2.05
C GLU A 295 -7.15 14.37 -0.68
N ILE A 296 -6.74 15.54 -0.19
CA ILE A 296 -6.18 15.75 1.15
C ILE A 296 -7.23 16.48 2.00
N GLY A 297 -7.36 16.11 3.26
CA GLY A 297 -8.24 16.78 4.20
C GLY A 297 -9.68 16.30 4.17
N ASP A 298 -9.95 15.19 3.48
CA ASP A 298 -11.31 14.64 3.38
C ASP A 298 -11.84 14.16 4.74
N TRP A 299 -10.94 13.84 5.66
CA TRP A 299 -11.28 13.54 7.06
C TRP A 299 -12.14 14.59 7.75
N LYS A 300 -12.04 15.87 7.35
CA LYS A 300 -12.86 16.97 7.90
C LYS A 300 -14.36 16.78 7.66
N ASN A 301 -14.74 16.00 6.64
CA ASN A 301 -16.14 15.72 6.32
C ASN A 301 -16.75 14.61 7.19
N TYR A 302 -15.94 13.91 8.00
CA TYR A 302 -16.36 12.70 8.72
C TYR A 302 -16.05 12.75 10.21
N PHE A 303 -14.93 13.40 10.59
CA PHE A 303 -14.50 13.40 11.98
C PHE A 303 -15.31 14.37 12.81
N THR A 304 -15.76 13.90 13.98
CA THR A 304 -16.16 14.79 15.06
C THR A 304 -14.93 15.46 15.68
N ILE A 305 -15.15 16.51 16.46
CA ILE A 305 -14.09 17.16 17.24
C ILE A 305 -13.38 16.13 18.14
N GLU A 306 -14.16 15.30 18.84
CA GLU A 306 -13.65 14.26 19.73
C GLU A 306 -12.76 13.24 19.01
N MET A 307 -13.14 12.80 17.81
CA MET A 307 -12.31 11.91 16.99
C MET A 307 -10.99 12.59 16.60
N SER A 308 -11.06 13.84 16.15
CA SER A 308 -9.86 14.59 15.79
C SER A 308 -8.91 14.73 16.98
N ASP A 309 -9.43 15.15 18.13
CA ASP A 309 -8.65 15.36 19.36
C ASP A 309 -8.01 14.06 19.83
N LYS A 310 -8.78 12.98 19.91
CA LYS A 310 -8.28 11.66 20.32
C LYS A 310 -7.16 11.16 19.43
N LEU A 311 -7.36 11.16 18.10
CA LEU A 311 -6.33 10.66 17.19
C LEU A 311 -5.09 11.56 17.22
N ASN A 312 -5.24 12.87 17.42
CA ASN A 312 -4.08 13.74 17.41
C ASN A 312 -3.31 13.87 18.72
N HIS A 313 -3.95 13.57 19.85
CA HIS A 313 -3.23 13.16 21.06
C HIS A 313 -2.37 11.91 20.83
N ILE A 314 -2.90 10.86 20.18
CA ILE A 314 -2.13 9.64 19.86
C ILE A 314 -0.95 9.96 18.93
N ILE A 315 -1.16 10.80 17.91
CA ILE A 315 -0.07 11.20 17.00
C ILE A 315 1.01 11.97 17.78
N GLU A 316 0.63 12.93 18.60
CA GLU A 316 1.58 13.70 19.42
C GLU A 316 2.38 12.79 20.35
N GLU A 317 1.71 11.90 21.09
CA GLU A 317 2.33 10.97 22.03
C GLU A 317 3.29 10.01 21.31
N LYS A 318 2.83 9.34 20.25
CA LYS A 318 3.61 8.27 19.59
C LYS A 318 4.74 8.82 18.71
N PHE A 319 4.57 9.99 18.11
CA PHE A 319 5.58 10.58 17.22
C PHE A 319 6.48 11.59 17.92
N GLN A 320 6.30 11.80 19.22
CA GLN A 320 7.14 12.70 20.02
C GLN A 320 8.62 12.35 19.85
N GLY A 321 9.45 13.35 19.55
CA GLY A 321 10.89 13.19 19.39
C GLY A 321 11.34 12.52 18.09
N SER A 322 10.43 12.04 17.24
CA SER A 322 10.80 11.40 15.96
C SER A 322 11.31 12.38 14.90
N GLY A 323 10.94 13.66 15.00
CA GLY A 323 11.19 14.68 13.97
C GLY A 323 10.24 14.60 12.77
N LEU A 324 9.41 13.56 12.65
CA LEU A 324 8.41 13.44 11.60
C LEU A 324 7.21 14.36 11.89
N LYS A 325 6.82 15.17 10.90
CA LYS A 325 5.66 16.06 10.99
C LYS A 325 4.70 15.81 9.83
N PHE A 326 3.42 15.66 10.16
CA PHE A 326 2.36 15.57 9.16
C PHE A 326 1.91 16.97 8.74
N SER A 327 1.65 17.14 7.44
CA SER A 327 0.96 18.34 6.96
C SER A 327 -0.53 18.20 7.22
N TYR A 328 -1.10 19.15 7.97
CA TYR A 328 -2.53 19.30 8.18
C TYR A 328 -2.98 20.46 7.28
N VAL A 329 -3.30 20.15 6.02
CA VAL A 329 -3.88 21.14 5.10
C VAL A 329 -5.37 21.29 5.39
#